data_AF-A0A101S0P7-F1
#
_entry.id   AF-A0A101S0P7-F1
#
_cell.length_a   1.000
_cell.length_b   1.000
_cell.length_c   1.000
_cell.angle_alpha   90.00
_cell.angle_beta   90.00
_cell.angle_gamma   90.00
#
_symmetry.space_group_name_H-M   'P 1'
#
loop_
_entity.id
_entity.type
_entity.pdbx_description
1 polymer ?
#
loop_
_entity_poly.entity_id
_entity_poly.type
_entity_poly.pdbx_seq_one_letter_code
_entity_poly.pdbx_strand_id
1 'polypeptide(L)'
;MCRVDHEAAAVTATAALTAAHPHLRQGPSAHPALQGCEDVEWSSVPGCQVDVPVVLRGLLDPEAAEMAERALDWLVMSGPMSISTVMPAVVPYLLRLAADPSLPRRDELVGLLLVAAVLSAPTDPDNAWDLAVSGPEKDHPERAQCRAAFVADAAWVQRLLADDELRADPYLGDEDRASFVQAAGL
;
A
#
# COMPACT_ATOMS: atom_id res chain seq x y z
N MET A 1 24.64 -7.96 10.90
CA MET A 1 23.57 -7.64 9.94
C MET A 1 23.17 -6.20 10.18
N CYS A 2 23.43 -5.28 9.24
CA CYS A 2 23.02 -3.88 9.40
C CYS A 2 21.50 -3.81 9.29
N ARG A 3 20.81 -3.35 10.35
CA ARG A 3 19.37 -3.11 10.30
C ARG A 3 19.14 -1.86 9.46
N VAL A 4 18.47 -1.99 8.32
CA VAL A 4 18.06 -0.83 7.53
C VAL A 4 16.97 -0.11 8.29
N ASP A 5 17.15 1.19 8.47
CA ASP A 5 16.17 2.08 9.06
C ASP A 5 15.17 2.49 7.97
N HIS A 6 14.00 1.85 7.98
CA HIS A 6 12.96 2.07 6.95
C HIS A 6 12.36 3.48 7.06
N GLU A 7 12.26 4.05 8.26
CA GLU A 7 11.75 5.42 8.46
C GLU A 7 12.71 6.43 7.81
N ALA A 8 14.01 6.30 8.10
CA ALA A 8 15.03 7.15 7.48
C ALA A 8 15.10 6.97 5.95
N ALA A 9 14.92 5.73 5.46
CA ALA A 9 14.86 5.44 4.03
C ALA A 9 13.63 6.09 3.36
N ALA A 10 12.45 6.00 3.98
CA ALA A 10 11.22 6.61 3.48
C ALA A 10 11.33 8.14 3.41
N VAL A 11 11.89 8.77 4.45
CA VAL A 11 12.16 10.22 4.46
C VAL A 11 13.14 10.61 3.35
N THR A 12 14.22 9.86 3.20
CA THR A 12 15.22 10.12 2.15
C THR A 12 14.63 9.98 0.75
N ALA A 13 13.87 8.91 0.50
CA ALA A 13 13.22 8.66 -0.78
C ALA A 13 12.17 9.73 -1.11
N THR A 14 11.34 10.11 -0.13
CA THR A 14 10.33 11.15 -0.30
C THR A 14 10.97 12.53 -0.55
N ALA A 15 12.06 12.85 0.14
CA ALA A 15 12.81 14.08 -0.08
C ALA A 15 13.44 14.11 -1.49
N ALA A 16 14.00 12.99 -1.95
CA ALA A 16 14.54 12.85 -3.30
C ALA A 16 13.46 13.02 -4.37
N LEU A 17 12.31 12.36 -4.21
CA LEU A 17 11.13 12.52 -5.07
C LEU A 17 10.70 13.98 -5.15
N THR A 18 10.57 14.64 -4.00
CA THR A 18 10.15 16.04 -3.91
C THR A 18 11.15 17.00 -4.55
N ALA A 19 12.44 16.72 -4.43
CA ALA A 19 13.49 17.54 -5.03
C ALA A 19 13.53 17.38 -6.55
N ALA A 20 13.32 16.16 -7.06
CA ALA A 20 13.28 15.87 -8.49
C ALA A 20 11.99 16.36 -9.15
N HIS A 21 10.86 16.33 -8.43
CA HIS A 21 9.52 16.69 -8.95
C HIS A 21 8.81 17.70 -8.03
N PRO A 22 9.27 18.98 -7.98
CA PRO A 22 8.74 19.97 -7.03
C PRO A 22 7.26 20.29 -7.20
N HIS A 23 6.69 20.09 -8.39
CA HIS A 23 5.27 20.31 -8.68
C HIS A 23 4.35 19.36 -7.90
N LEU A 24 4.85 18.21 -7.46
CA LEU A 24 4.08 17.27 -6.64
C LEU A 24 3.66 17.86 -5.29
N ARG A 25 4.27 18.97 -4.85
CA ARG A 25 3.86 19.71 -3.63
C ARG A 25 2.71 20.69 -3.86
N GLN A 26 2.33 20.93 -5.12
CA GLN A 26 1.38 22.00 -5.46
C GLN A 26 -0.07 21.53 -5.25
N GLY A 27 -0.59 21.80 -4.06
CA GLY A 27 -2.02 21.70 -3.75
C GLY A 27 -2.62 20.29 -3.80
N PRO A 28 -3.90 20.15 -3.41
CA PRO A 28 -4.61 18.88 -3.48
C PRO A 28 -4.67 18.37 -4.93
N SER A 29 -4.48 17.06 -5.11
CA SER A 29 -4.74 16.44 -6.40
C SER A 29 -6.24 16.45 -6.69
N ALA A 30 -6.61 16.84 -7.91
CA ALA A 30 -7.99 16.73 -8.38
C ALA A 30 -8.39 15.29 -8.73
N HIS A 31 -7.45 14.33 -8.66
CA HIS A 31 -7.71 12.96 -9.05
C HIS A 31 -8.68 12.28 -8.06
N PRO A 32 -9.80 11.70 -8.53
CA PRO A 32 -10.82 11.10 -7.65
C PRO A 32 -10.26 10.01 -6.71
N ALA A 33 -9.24 9.27 -7.16
CA ALA A 33 -8.60 8.25 -6.33
C ALA A 33 -7.93 8.81 -5.07
N LEU A 34 -7.50 10.08 -5.08
CA LEU A 34 -6.85 10.74 -3.95
C LEU A 34 -7.81 11.64 -3.15
N GLN A 35 -9.11 11.59 -3.43
CA GLN A 35 -10.09 12.34 -2.66
C GLN A 35 -10.02 11.97 -1.16
N GLY A 36 -9.89 12.98 -0.30
CA GLY A 36 -9.75 12.83 1.16
C GLY A 36 -8.30 12.64 1.63
N CYS A 37 -7.33 12.50 0.73
CA CYS A 37 -5.93 12.25 1.10
C CYS A 37 -5.31 13.39 1.91
N GLU A 38 -5.65 14.65 1.60
CA GLU A 38 -5.14 15.81 2.38
C GLU A 38 -5.78 15.94 3.76
N ASP A 39 -6.96 15.36 3.95
CA ASP A 39 -7.73 15.48 5.19
C ASP A 39 -7.25 14.49 6.27
N VAL A 40 -6.41 13.53 5.88
CA VAL A 40 -5.80 12.58 6.82
C VAL A 40 -4.70 13.30 7.61
N GLU A 41 -4.75 13.17 8.93
CA GLU A 41 -3.70 13.66 9.81
C GLU A 41 -2.49 12.70 9.78
N TRP A 42 -1.75 12.71 8.67
CA TRP A 42 -0.63 11.77 8.43
C TRP A 42 0.44 11.80 9.53
N SER A 43 0.67 12.96 10.15
CA SER A 43 1.59 13.09 11.28
C SER A 43 1.16 12.35 12.54
N SER A 44 -0.13 11.99 12.65
CA SER A 44 -0.66 11.19 13.76
C SER A 44 -0.51 9.68 13.53
N VAL A 45 -0.14 9.25 12.32
CA VAL A 45 0.18 7.85 12.04
C VAL A 45 1.55 7.52 12.65
N PRO A 46 1.66 6.55 13.57
CA PRO A 46 2.94 6.20 14.18
C PRO A 46 3.99 5.87 13.12
N GLY A 47 5.20 6.43 13.25
CA GLY A 47 6.31 6.22 12.30
C GLY A 47 6.19 7.00 10.98
N CYS A 48 5.11 7.74 10.75
CA CYS A 48 4.91 8.52 9.52
C CYS A 48 5.45 9.95 9.66
N GLN A 49 6.70 10.16 9.22
CA GLN A 49 7.32 11.50 9.16
C GLN A 49 7.37 12.09 7.73
N VAL A 50 6.67 11.45 6.80
CA VAL A 50 6.77 11.70 5.36
C VAL A 50 5.52 12.38 4.83
N ASP A 51 5.70 13.14 3.74
CA ASP A 51 4.62 13.77 2.99
C ASP A 51 3.94 12.71 2.10
N VAL A 52 3.10 11.87 2.71
CA VAL A 52 2.37 10.79 2.02
C VAL A 52 1.59 11.30 0.80
N PRO A 53 0.89 12.45 0.84
CA PRO A 53 0.24 13.00 -0.34
C PRO A 53 1.18 13.22 -1.52
N VAL A 54 2.41 13.70 -1.30
CA VAL A 54 3.41 13.87 -2.39
C VAL A 54 3.74 12.53 -3.05
N VAL A 55 3.91 11.47 -2.27
CA VAL A 55 4.18 10.12 -2.80
C VAL A 55 2.99 9.63 -3.63
N LEU A 56 1.77 9.73 -3.10
CA LEU A 56 0.56 9.30 -3.79
C LEU A 56 0.28 10.10 -5.07
N ARG A 57 0.57 11.41 -5.08
CA ARG A 57 0.51 12.24 -6.31
C ARG A 57 1.57 11.81 -7.33
N GLY A 58 2.76 11.43 -6.87
CA GLY A 58 3.83 10.95 -7.75
C GLY A 58 3.46 9.68 -8.52
N LEU A 59 2.63 8.79 -7.94
CA LEU A 59 2.13 7.59 -8.63
C LEU A 59 1.26 7.91 -9.85
N LEU A 60 0.59 9.06 -9.85
CA LEU A 60 -0.24 9.52 -10.98
C LEU A 60 0.58 10.16 -12.10
N ASP A 61 1.82 10.56 -11.82
CA ASP A 61 2.68 11.29 -12.75
C ASP A 61 3.58 10.30 -13.50
N PRO A 62 3.43 10.14 -14.83
CA PRO A 62 4.26 9.24 -15.61
C PRO A 62 5.78 9.47 -15.49
N GLU A 63 6.21 10.70 -15.21
CA GLU A 63 7.64 11.03 -15.04
C GLU A 63 8.14 10.72 -13.63
N ALA A 64 7.26 10.69 -12.63
CA ALA A 64 7.63 10.48 -11.22
C ALA A 64 7.26 9.08 -10.70
N ALA A 65 6.40 8.33 -11.39
CA ALA A 65 5.76 7.12 -10.90
C ALA A 65 6.75 6.06 -10.39
N GLU A 66 7.82 5.79 -11.12
CA GLU A 66 8.84 4.82 -10.69
C GLU A 66 9.55 5.26 -9.39
N MET A 67 9.83 6.55 -9.24
CA MET A 67 10.46 7.08 -8.03
C MET A 67 9.47 7.13 -6.87
N ALA A 68 8.21 7.42 -7.15
CA ALA A 68 7.13 7.44 -6.18
C ALA A 68 6.80 6.03 -5.65
N GLU A 69 6.77 5.02 -6.52
CA GLU A 69 6.64 3.61 -6.12
C GLU A 69 7.75 3.19 -5.16
N ARG A 70 9.01 3.49 -5.49
CA ARG A 70 10.12 3.18 -4.57
C ARG A 70 10.02 3.91 -3.24
N ALA A 71 9.54 5.15 -3.22
CA ALA A 71 9.28 5.87 -1.98
C ALA A 71 8.10 5.25 -1.20
N LEU A 72 7.06 4.79 -1.90
CA LEU A 72 5.91 4.09 -1.34
C LEU A 72 6.35 2.78 -0.67
N ASP A 73 7.20 1.98 -1.29
CA ASP A 73 7.69 0.72 -0.71
C ASP A 73 8.34 0.94 0.66
N TRP A 74 9.22 1.94 0.78
CA TRP A 74 9.85 2.28 2.06
C TRP A 74 8.84 2.76 3.11
N LEU A 75 7.77 3.41 2.66
CA LEU A 75 6.75 4.00 3.51
C LEU A 75 5.78 2.95 4.05
N VAL A 76 5.43 1.95 3.25
CA VAL A 76 4.40 0.96 3.58
C VAL A 76 4.98 -0.37 4.07
N MET A 77 6.28 -0.59 3.95
CA MET A 77 6.97 -1.78 4.44
C MET A 77 7.88 -1.43 5.62
N SER A 78 7.83 -2.23 6.68
CA SER A 78 8.75 -2.14 7.82
C SER A 78 9.86 -3.21 7.78
N GLY A 79 9.76 -4.15 6.85
CA GLY A 79 10.73 -5.18 6.54
C GLY A 79 10.25 -6.11 5.42
N PRO A 80 11.05 -7.13 5.04
CA PRO A 80 10.75 -8.00 3.90
C PRO A 80 9.41 -8.75 3.97
N MET A 81 8.92 -9.02 5.18
CA MET A 81 7.67 -9.76 5.44
C MET A 81 6.78 -9.00 6.44
N SER A 82 6.87 -7.68 6.46
CA SER A 82 6.15 -6.86 7.44
C SER A 82 5.71 -5.55 6.84
N ILE A 83 4.40 -5.30 6.89
CA ILE A 83 3.83 -3.99 6.55
C ILE A 83 4.13 -2.98 7.66
N SER A 84 4.14 -1.71 7.31
CA SER A 84 4.25 -0.61 8.28
C SER A 84 2.87 -0.23 8.82
N THR A 85 2.87 0.57 9.88
CA THR A 85 1.70 1.25 10.43
C THR A 85 1.04 2.23 9.47
N VAL A 86 1.71 2.60 8.37
CA VAL A 86 1.18 3.49 7.33
C VAL A 86 0.36 2.74 6.29
N MET A 87 0.66 1.46 6.04
CA MET A 87 -0.04 0.62 5.06
C MET A 87 -1.57 0.72 5.17
N PRO A 88 -2.20 0.55 6.35
CA PRO A 88 -3.67 0.60 6.46
C PRO A 88 -4.28 1.91 5.99
N ALA A 89 -3.60 3.03 6.25
CA ALA A 89 -4.10 4.36 5.90
C ALA A 89 -3.97 4.67 4.40
N VAL A 90 -3.02 4.02 3.71
CA VAL A 90 -2.84 4.21 2.25
C VAL A 90 -3.69 3.26 1.41
N VAL A 91 -4.02 2.05 1.91
CA VAL A 91 -4.81 1.03 1.18
C VAL A 91 -6.03 1.60 0.44
N PRO A 92 -6.89 2.45 1.03
CA PRO A 92 -8.05 2.99 0.33
C PRO A 92 -7.70 3.78 -0.93
N TYR A 93 -6.58 4.50 -0.91
CA TYR A 93 -6.10 5.28 -2.06
C TYR A 93 -5.44 4.37 -3.09
N LEU A 94 -4.64 3.40 -2.65
CA LEU A 94 -3.99 2.44 -3.54
C LEU A 94 -5.03 1.59 -4.28
N LEU A 95 -6.10 1.13 -3.61
CA LEU A 95 -7.21 0.40 -4.24
C LEU A 95 -7.90 1.23 -5.32
N ARG A 96 -8.18 2.51 -5.04
CA ARG A 96 -8.79 3.44 -5.99
C ARG A 96 -7.87 3.74 -7.19
N LEU A 97 -6.57 3.89 -6.94
CA LEU A 97 -5.57 4.09 -7.99
C LEU A 97 -5.44 2.84 -8.87
N ALA A 98 -5.32 1.65 -8.28
CA ALA A 98 -5.20 0.38 -9.00
C ALA A 98 -6.46 0.03 -9.82
N ALA A 99 -7.62 0.59 -9.46
CA ALA A 99 -8.85 0.46 -10.22
C ALA A 99 -8.88 1.32 -11.50
N ASP A 100 -7.93 2.24 -11.69
CA ASP A 100 -7.76 3.02 -12.91
C ASP A 100 -6.78 2.30 -13.87
N PRO A 101 -7.25 1.82 -15.03
CA PRO A 101 -6.39 1.13 -16.00
C PRO A 101 -5.35 2.04 -16.65
N SER A 102 -5.52 3.37 -16.58
CA SER A 102 -4.58 4.34 -17.14
C SER A 102 -3.43 4.69 -16.19
N LEU A 103 -3.44 4.17 -14.96
CA LEU A 103 -2.42 4.47 -13.97
C LEU A 103 -1.03 3.98 -14.44
N PRO A 104 0.01 4.83 -14.37
CA PRO A 104 1.38 4.38 -14.58
C PRO A 104 1.75 3.27 -13.58
N ARG A 105 2.40 2.20 -14.06
CA ARG A 105 2.91 1.11 -13.20
C ARG A 105 1.81 0.47 -12.33
N ARG A 106 0.59 0.39 -12.89
CA ARG A 106 -0.59 -0.20 -12.23
C ARG A 106 -0.33 -1.62 -11.72
N ASP A 107 0.37 -2.43 -12.50
CA ASP A 107 0.77 -3.80 -12.19
C ASP A 107 1.59 -3.89 -10.89
N GLU A 108 2.58 -3.01 -10.72
CA GLU A 108 3.40 -2.95 -9.52
C GLU A 108 2.55 -2.56 -8.30
N LEU A 109 1.61 -1.63 -8.48
CA LEU A 109 0.70 -1.23 -7.41
C LEU A 109 -0.28 -2.35 -7.00
N VAL A 110 -0.76 -3.14 -7.97
CA VAL A 110 -1.58 -4.33 -7.70
C VAL A 110 -0.75 -5.37 -6.95
N GLY A 111 0.52 -5.57 -7.33
CA GLY A 111 1.46 -6.45 -6.62
C GLY A 111 1.65 -6.01 -5.17
N LEU A 112 1.82 -4.71 -4.91
CA LEU A 112 1.93 -4.17 -3.56
C LEU A 112 0.66 -4.38 -2.73
N LEU A 113 -0.52 -4.15 -3.32
CA LEU A 113 -1.82 -4.41 -2.68
C LEU A 113 -2.00 -5.90 -2.35
N LEU A 114 -1.52 -6.80 -3.20
CA LEU A 114 -1.52 -8.23 -2.94
C LEU A 114 -0.61 -8.57 -1.76
N VAL A 115 0.61 -8.02 -1.72
CA VAL A 115 1.52 -8.17 -0.57
C VAL A 115 0.84 -7.66 0.72
N ALA A 116 0.16 -6.52 0.67
CA ALA A 116 -0.58 -5.99 1.79
C ALA A 116 -1.71 -6.94 2.23
N ALA A 117 -2.47 -7.51 1.29
CA ALA A 117 -3.53 -8.47 1.57
C ALA A 117 -2.98 -9.73 2.26
N VAL A 118 -1.93 -10.33 1.69
CA VAL A 118 -1.27 -11.55 2.22
C VAL A 118 -0.69 -11.28 3.61
N LEU A 119 0.13 -10.24 3.77
CA LEU A 119 0.78 -9.93 5.05
C LEU A 119 -0.19 -9.42 6.11
N SER A 120 -1.40 -8.99 5.71
CA SER A 120 -2.44 -8.62 6.66
C SER A 120 -3.21 -9.83 7.19
N ALA A 121 -3.02 -11.05 6.68
CA ALA A 121 -3.73 -12.23 7.17
C ALA A 121 -3.49 -12.44 8.68
N PRO A 122 -4.49 -12.91 9.44
CA PRO A 122 -4.32 -13.17 10.86
C PRO A 122 -3.34 -14.33 11.10
N THR A 123 -2.44 -14.19 12.07
CA THR A 123 -1.58 -15.30 12.48
C THR A 123 -2.42 -16.41 13.13
N ASP A 124 -2.23 -17.66 12.70
CA ASP A 124 -2.75 -18.85 13.36
C ASP A 124 -1.95 -19.15 14.65
N PRO A 125 -2.55 -19.01 15.85
CA PRO A 125 -1.84 -19.22 17.11
C PRO A 125 -1.49 -20.69 17.37
N ASP A 126 -2.13 -21.64 16.67
CA ASP A 126 -1.86 -23.07 16.80
C ASP A 126 -0.78 -23.55 15.81
N ASN A 127 -0.36 -22.69 14.88
CA ASN A 127 0.69 -22.96 13.91
C ASN A 127 2.02 -22.32 14.31
N ALA A 128 2.96 -23.15 14.78
CA ALA A 128 4.28 -22.70 15.22
C ALA A 128 5.11 -22.03 14.10
N TRP A 129 4.93 -22.42 12.84
CA TRP A 129 5.61 -21.78 11.71
C TRP A 129 5.08 -20.38 11.46
N ASP A 130 3.75 -20.22 11.48
CA ASP A 130 3.12 -18.92 11.27
C ASP A 130 3.47 -17.94 12.40
N LEU A 131 3.44 -18.39 13.65
CA LEU A 131 3.93 -17.60 14.79
C LEU A 131 5.41 -17.21 14.67
N ALA A 132 6.27 -18.08 14.11
CA ALA A 132 7.69 -17.78 13.95
C ALA A 132 7.96 -16.74 12.84
N VAL A 133 7.16 -16.75 11.78
CA VAL A 133 7.30 -15.83 10.64
C VAL A 133 6.60 -14.51 10.91
N SER A 134 5.34 -14.57 11.34
CA SER A 134 4.43 -13.43 11.42
C SER A 134 4.38 -12.82 12.83
N GLY A 135 4.85 -13.55 13.85
CA GLY A 135 4.72 -13.12 15.25
C GLY A 135 3.26 -13.10 15.76
N PRO A 136 3.05 -12.80 17.04
CA PRO A 136 1.71 -12.72 17.62
C PRO A 136 0.90 -11.51 17.10
N GLU A 137 -0.38 -11.70 16.79
CA GLU A 137 -1.27 -10.65 16.26
C GLU A 137 -1.34 -9.38 17.12
N LYS A 138 -1.30 -9.53 18.44
CA LYS A 138 -1.36 -8.40 19.39
C LYS A 138 -0.17 -7.43 19.26
N ASP A 139 0.95 -7.91 18.72
CA ASP A 139 2.17 -7.11 18.55
C ASP A 139 2.15 -6.38 17.18
N HIS A 140 1.17 -6.69 16.33
CA HIS A 140 1.02 -6.22 14.95
C HIS A 140 -0.39 -5.66 14.65
N PRO A 141 -0.85 -4.63 15.39
CA PRO A 141 -2.19 -4.06 15.20
C PRO A 141 -2.44 -3.53 13.78
N GLU A 142 -1.38 -3.14 13.07
CA GLU A 142 -1.43 -2.68 11.68
C GLU A 142 -2.04 -3.73 10.73
N ARG A 143 -1.89 -5.03 10.99
CA ARG A 143 -2.49 -6.07 10.15
C ARG A 143 -4.01 -6.07 10.23
N ALA A 144 -4.54 -6.04 11.45
CA ALA A 144 -5.98 -5.97 11.66
C ALA A 144 -6.59 -4.69 11.08
N GLN A 145 -5.88 -3.56 11.21
CA GLN A 145 -6.26 -2.29 10.60
C GLN A 145 -6.22 -2.34 9.07
N CYS A 146 -5.21 -2.99 8.49
CA CYS A 146 -5.08 -3.18 7.05
C CYS A 146 -6.26 -4.00 6.49
N ARG A 147 -6.59 -5.14 7.14
CA ARG A 147 -7.79 -5.92 6.79
C ARG A 147 -9.07 -5.09 6.89
N ALA A 148 -9.21 -4.29 7.95
CA ALA A 148 -10.36 -3.42 8.11
C ALA A 148 -10.48 -2.38 6.98
N ALA A 149 -9.35 -1.85 6.48
CA ALA A 149 -9.32 -0.96 5.32
C ALA A 149 -9.76 -1.68 4.04
N PHE A 150 -9.26 -2.91 3.79
CA PHE A 150 -9.73 -3.73 2.66
C PHE A 150 -11.23 -4.02 2.72
N VAL A 151 -11.77 -4.35 3.90
CA VAL A 151 -13.22 -4.56 4.09
C VAL A 151 -14.02 -3.29 3.85
N ALA A 152 -13.55 -2.15 4.36
CA ALA A 152 -14.22 -0.86 4.17
C ALA A 152 -14.29 -0.45 2.68
N ASP A 153 -13.27 -0.82 1.91
CA ASP A 153 -13.15 -0.53 0.48
C ASP A 153 -13.37 -1.78 -0.40
N ALA A 154 -14.10 -2.78 0.08
CA ALA A 154 -14.29 -4.06 -0.62
C ALA A 154 -14.91 -3.90 -2.02
N ALA A 155 -15.70 -2.84 -2.25
CA ALA A 155 -16.23 -2.51 -3.57
C ALA A 155 -15.12 -2.22 -4.61
N TRP A 156 -14.00 -1.62 -4.19
CA TRP A 156 -12.84 -1.39 -5.06
C TRP A 156 -12.06 -2.69 -5.29
N VAL A 157 -11.98 -3.57 -4.29
CA VAL A 157 -11.41 -4.91 -4.46
C VAL A 157 -12.22 -5.73 -5.47
N GLN A 158 -13.56 -5.72 -5.37
CA GLN A 158 -14.43 -6.37 -6.37
C GLN A 158 -14.21 -5.81 -7.77
N ARG A 159 -14.08 -4.49 -7.91
CA ARG A 159 -13.81 -3.85 -9.19
C ARG A 159 -12.47 -4.27 -9.77
N LEU A 160 -11.44 -4.36 -8.93
CA LEU A 160 -10.11 -4.83 -9.33
C LEU A 160 -10.16 -6.29 -9.82
N LEU A 161 -10.85 -7.17 -9.09
CA LEU A 161 -10.98 -8.59 -9.44
C LEU A 161 -11.87 -8.82 -10.68
N ALA A 162 -12.76 -7.87 -11.00
CA ALA A 162 -13.61 -7.91 -12.19
C ALA A 162 -12.93 -7.34 -13.44
N ASP A 163 -11.72 -6.78 -13.31
CA ASP A 163 -10.97 -6.21 -14.43
C ASP A 163 -10.45 -7.29 -15.38
N ASP A 164 -10.84 -7.24 -16.65
CA ASP A 164 -10.50 -8.26 -17.64
C ASP A 164 -8.99 -8.33 -17.96
N GLU A 165 -8.27 -7.20 -17.90
CA GLU A 165 -6.81 -7.16 -18.14
C GLU A 165 -6.07 -7.85 -17.00
N LEU A 166 -6.43 -7.53 -15.75
CA LEU A 166 -5.87 -8.20 -14.57
C LEU A 166 -6.32 -9.66 -14.45
N ARG A 167 -7.47 -10.03 -15.03
CA ARG A 167 -7.90 -11.43 -15.14
C ARG A 167 -7.09 -12.23 -16.16
N ALA A 168 -6.62 -11.57 -17.21
CA ALA A 168 -5.78 -12.18 -18.23
C ALA A 168 -4.29 -12.22 -17.81
N ASP A 169 -3.91 -11.49 -16.77
CA ASP A 169 -2.55 -11.47 -16.24
C ASP A 169 -2.15 -12.86 -15.67
N PRO A 170 -1.15 -13.53 -16.26
CA PRO A 170 -0.70 -14.84 -15.78
C PRO A 170 -0.03 -14.79 -14.40
N TYR A 171 0.36 -13.61 -13.91
CA TYR A 171 1.00 -13.42 -12.61
C TYR A 171 0.00 -13.24 -11.45
N LEU A 172 -1.29 -13.00 -11.75
CA LEU A 172 -2.34 -12.92 -10.73
C LEU A 172 -3.16 -14.22 -10.72
N GLY A 173 -2.64 -15.21 -10.00
CA GLY A 173 -3.20 -16.55 -9.89
C GLY A 173 -4.43 -16.65 -8.98
N ASP A 174 -5.01 -17.85 -8.90
CA ASP A 174 -6.20 -18.11 -8.08
C ASP A 174 -5.92 -17.88 -6.58
N GLU A 175 -4.71 -18.20 -6.10
CA GLU A 175 -4.29 -17.97 -4.70
C GLU A 175 -4.19 -16.47 -4.37
N ASP A 176 -3.72 -15.66 -5.31
CA ASP A 176 -3.62 -14.21 -5.14
C ASP A 176 -5.02 -13.57 -5.08
N ARG A 177 -5.93 -14.02 -5.95
CA ARG A 177 -7.34 -13.59 -5.92
C ARG A 177 -8.01 -14.01 -4.62
N ALA A 178 -7.75 -15.21 -4.12
CA ALA A 178 -8.26 -15.67 -2.84
C ALA A 178 -7.77 -14.78 -1.69
N SER A 179 -6.52 -14.32 -1.73
CA SER A 179 -5.95 -13.40 -0.75
C SER A 179 -6.68 -12.05 -0.75
N PHE A 180 -6.98 -11.49 -1.93
CA PHE A 180 -7.81 -10.27 -2.04
C PHE A 180 -9.22 -10.47 -1.51
N VAL A 181 -9.89 -11.57 -1.90
CA VAL A 181 -11.24 -11.91 -1.44
C VAL A 181 -11.28 -12.02 0.09
N GLN A 182 -10.31 -12.74 0.67
CA GLN A 182 -10.20 -12.91 2.11
C GLN A 182 -9.95 -11.58 2.84
N ALA A 183 -9.00 -10.76 2.35
CA ALA A 183 -8.70 -9.46 2.97
C ALA A 183 -9.90 -8.51 2.92
N ALA A 184 -10.69 -8.56 1.84
CA ALA A 184 -11.90 -7.76 1.67
C ALA A 184 -13.15 -8.31 2.36
N GLY A 185 -13.08 -9.51 2.95
CA GLY A 185 -14.21 -10.17 3.61
C GLY A 185 -15.35 -10.54 2.64
N LEU A 186 -14.99 -10.93 1.42
CA LEU A 186 -15.92 -11.26 0.32
C LEU A 186 -16.22 -12.75 0.19
#